data_AF-A0A4W5MDX5-F1
#
_entry.id   AF-A0A4W5MDX5-F1
#
_cell.length_a   1.000
_cell.length_b   1.000
_cell.length_c   1.000
_cell.angle_alpha   90.00
_cell.angle_beta   90.00
_cell.angle_gamma   90.00
#
_symmetry.space_group_name_H-M   'P 1'
#
loop_
_entity.id
_entity.type
_entity.pdbx_description
1 polymer ?
#
loop_
_entity_poly.entity_id
_entity_poly.type
_entity_poly.pdbx_seq_one_letter_code
_entity_poly.pdbx_strand_id
1 'polypeptide(L)'
;MYECKKSEQYDMADVPTYEEVTPHHRQSGAKHRLVVLVGPTGVGLNELKRKLLVSDPQHFSVTVPHTSRPKRNQENEGVEYHFISKNIFETDIHNNKFIEHGEYKGNYYGTSLDSVRSVLSKNKVCLLDVQPHTIKHLRTAEFKPYVVFVKPPPVERLRESRRNAKVISGKDDKGSAKPFSEEDFLEMVSTAQQMESQHGHLFEKIIVNDDLTAAFSELKVALKKVETDTHWVPISWTHS
;
A
#
# COMPACT_ATOMS: atom_id res chain seq x y z
N MET A 1 -2.14 9.55 -11.18
CA MET A 1 -0.98 8.86 -10.56
C MET A 1 -0.06 9.97 -10.08
N TYR A 2 0.25 10.07 -8.80
CA TYR A 2 1.08 11.15 -8.28
C TYR A 2 2.54 10.91 -8.69
N GLU A 3 3.19 11.90 -9.30
CA GLU A 3 4.63 11.86 -9.57
C GLU A 3 5.39 12.26 -8.30
N CYS A 4 6.08 11.30 -7.68
CA CYS A 4 7.02 11.58 -6.61
C CYS A 4 8.37 11.96 -7.23
N LYS A 5 8.72 13.25 -7.19
CA LYS A 5 10.03 13.73 -7.65
C LYS A 5 11.03 13.70 -6.49
N LYS A 6 11.98 12.75 -6.59
CA LYS A 6 13.27 12.58 -5.88
C LYS A 6 13.31 11.39 -4.92
N SER A 7 13.98 10.30 -5.33
CA SER A 7 14.99 9.55 -4.53
C SER A 7 15.49 8.24 -5.21
N GLU A 8 15.56 8.14 -6.54
CA GLU A 8 15.91 6.84 -7.17
C GLU A 8 17.41 6.48 -7.14
N GLN A 9 18.31 7.45 -6.97
CA GLN A 9 19.76 7.23 -7.19
C GLN A 9 20.55 6.69 -5.99
N TYR A 10 20.00 6.70 -4.77
CA TYR A 10 20.72 6.24 -3.57
C TYR A 10 20.24 4.87 -3.05
N ASP A 11 19.22 4.28 -3.67
CA ASP A 11 18.43 3.21 -3.06
C ASP A 11 19.07 1.80 -3.15
N MET A 12 20.14 1.64 -3.92
CA MET A 12 20.82 0.35 -4.15
C MET A 12 22.00 0.08 -3.20
N ALA A 13 22.44 1.07 -2.41
CA ALA A 13 23.66 0.96 -1.60
C ALA A 13 23.48 0.23 -0.25
N ASP A 14 22.24 0.04 0.21
CA ASP A 14 21.93 -0.41 1.58
C ASP A 14 21.24 -1.79 1.65
N VAL A 15 21.37 -2.67 0.65
CA VAL A 15 20.86 -4.04 0.76
C VAL A 15 21.93 -4.91 1.41
N PRO A 16 21.83 -5.25 2.72
CA PRO A 16 22.80 -6.14 3.32
C PRO A 16 22.67 -7.53 2.69
N THR A 17 23.80 -8.21 2.46
CA THR A 17 23.81 -9.58 1.92
C THR A 17 23.00 -10.54 2.81
N TYR A 18 22.98 -10.27 4.12
CA TYR A 18 22.19 -10.96 5.12
C TYR A 18 21.59 -9.96 6.10
N GLU A 19 20.30 -10.09 6.42
CA GLU A 19 19.64 -9.34 7.49
C GLU A 19 19.45 -10.26 8.70
N GLU A 20 19.88 -9.83 9.88
CA GLU A 20 19.69 -10.60 11.11
C GLU A 20 18.23 -10.55 11.55
N VAL A 21 17.64 -11.73 11.78
CA VAL A 21 16.21 -11.89 12.09
C VAL A 21 16.01 -12.73 13.35
N THR A 22 14.86 -12.52 13.98
CA THR A 22 14.44 -13.22 15.20
C THR A 22 12.98 -13.68 15.08
N PRO A 23 12.59 -14.81 15.69
CA PRO A 23 11.20 -15.25 15.67
C PRO A 23 10.31 -14.27 16.46
N HIS A 24 9.25 -13.82 15.81
CA HIS A 24 8.23 -12.94 16.36
C HIS A 24 6.87 -13.60 16.27
N HIS A 25 6.23 -13.72 17.43
CA HIS A 25 4.83 -14.11 17.55
C HIS A 25 4.07 -12.96 18.20
N ARG A 26 2.92 -12.59 17.61
CA ARG A 26 2.09 -11.52 18.15
C ARG A 26 1.51 -11.97 19.49
N GLN A 27 1.88 -11.27 20.56
CA GLN A 27 1.31 -11.49 21.88
C GLN A 27 -0.14 -11.00 21.95
N SER A 28 -0.96 -11.63 22.80
CA SER A 28 -2.32 -11.17 23.06
C SER A 28 -2.31 -9.73 23.58
N GLY A 29 -3.11 -8.84 22.97
CA GLY A 29 -3.16 -7.41 23.30
C GLY A 29 -2.06 -6.54 22.66
N ALA A 30 -1.09 -7.12 21.94
CA ALA A 30 -0.14 -6.35 21.15
C ALA A 30 -0.81 -5.75 19.90
N LYS A 31 -0.29 -4.59 19.44
CA LYS A 31 -0.73 -3.95 18.20
C LYS A 31 -0.55 -4.90 17.00
N HIS A 32 -1.45 -4.79 16.03
CA HIS A 32 -1.32 -5.50 14.76
C HIS A 32 -0.12 -4.98 13.96
N ARG A 33 0.50 -5.85 13.16
CA ARG A 33 1.47 -5.46 12.14
C ARG A 33 0.76 -4.63 11.06
N LEU A 34 1.43 -3.61 10.52
CA LEU A 34 0.93 -2.85 9.36
C LEU A 34 0.89 -3.76 8.13
N VAL A 35 -0.22 -3.85 7.41
CA VAL A 35 -0.29 -4.59 6.15
C VAL A 35 -0.03 -3.62 5.00
N VAL A 36 1.08 -3.83 4.29
CA VAL A 36 1.47 -3.02 3.15
C VAL A 36 1.21 -3.80 1.87
N LEU A 37 0.38 -3.25 0.99
CA LEU A 37 0.07 -3.83 -0.31
C LEU A 37 0.80 -3.05 -1.40
N VAL A 38 1.57 -3.77 -2.21
CA VAL A 38 2.31 -3.18 -3.34
C VAL A 38 2.01 -3.96 -4.62
N GLY A 39 2.06 -3.26 -5.75
CA GLY A 39 1.71 -3.86 -7.05
C GLY A 39 1.51 -2.80 -8.11
N PRO A 40 1.53 -3.17 -9.41
CA PRO A 40 1.39 -2.22 -10.49
C PRO A 40 -0.05 -1.68 -10.57
N THR A 41 -0.19 -0.52 -11.20
CA THR A 41 -1.50 0.11 -11.41
C THR A 41 -2.43 -0.85 -12.15
N GLY A 42 -3.68 -0.92 -11.71
CA GLY A 42 -4.69 -1.78 -12.31
C GLY A 42 -4.64 -3.23 -11.88
N VAL A 43 -3.62 -3.71 -11.13
CA VAL A 43 -3.53 -5.12 -10.71
C VAL A 43 -4.68 -5.58 -9.82
N GLY A 44 -5.37 -4.66 -9.14
CA GLY A 44 -6.55 -4.98 -8.32
C GLY A 44 -6.38 -4.72 -6.81
N LEU A 45 -5.33 -4.02 -6.38
CA LEU A 45 -5.09 -3.70 -4.95
C LEU A 45 -6.29 -3.05 -4.26
N ASN A 46 -6.92 -2.06 -4.90
CA ASN A 46 -8.08 -1.36 -4.34
C ASN A 46 -9.29 -2.27 -4.14
N GLU A 47 -9.49 -3.22 -5.04
CA GLU A 47 -10.56 -4.20 -4.94
C GLU A 47 -10.30 -5.19 -3.81
N LEU A 48 -9.07 -5.70 -3.68
CA LEU A 48 -8.67 -6.56 -2.57
C LEU A 48 -8.83 -5.87 -1.21
N LYS A 49 -8.35 -4.62 -1.08
CA LYS A 49 -8.55 -3.81 0.14
C LYS A 49 -10.02 -3.66 0.47
N ARG A 50 -10.84 -3.27 -0.49
CA ARG A 50 -12.28 -3.09 -0.26
C ARG A 50 -12.95 -4.39 0.16
N LYS A 51 -12.61 -5.52 -0.46
CA LYS A 51 -13.14 -6.84 -0.06
C LYS A 51 -12.75 -7.19 1.37
N LEU A 52 -11.51 -6.90 1.80
CA LEU A 52 -11.09 -7.10 3.19
C LEU A 52 -11.92 -6.25 4.16
N LEU A 53 -12.04 -4.94 3.88
CA LEU A 53 -12.83 -4.01 4.68
C LEU A 53 -14.29 -4.43 4.82
N VAL A 54 -14.93 -4.88 3.74
CA VAL A 54 -16.33 -5.35 3.77
C VAL A 54 -16.44 -6.70 4.48
N SER A 55 -15.44 -7.57 4.36
CA SER A 55 -15.49 -8.90 4.96
C SER A 55 -15.38 -8.89 6.48
N ASP A 56 -14.64 -7.93 7.04
CA ASP A 56 -14.52 -7.74 8.49
C ASP A 56 -14.18 -6.27 8.83
N PRO A 57 -15.19 -5.39 8.91
CA PRO A 57 -14.99 -3.96 9.17
C PRO A 57 -14.57 -3.66 10.62
N GLN A 58 -14.71 -4.62 11.53
CA GLN A 58 -14.25 -4.47 12.91
C GLN A 58 -12.75 -4.75 13.01
N HIS A 59 -12.24 -5.67 12.20
CA HIS A 59 -10.84 -6.06 12.20
C HIS A 59 -9.95 -5.20 11.28
N PHE A 60 -10.42 -4.88 10.07
CA PHE A 60 -9.64 -4.12 9.09
C PHE A 60 -10.02 -2.63 9.04
N SER A 61 -9.05 -1.77 8.76
CA SER A 61 -9.27 -0.36 8.48
C SER A 61 -8.20 0.18 7.55
N VAL A 62 -8.52 1.27 6.85
CA VAL A 62 -7.58 2.05 6.04
C VAL A 62 -7.26 3.37 6.71
N THR A 63 -6.17 4.00 6.29
CA THR A 63 -5.80 5.36 6.71
C THR A 63 -6.68 6.40 6.02
N VAL A 64 -6.98 7.49 6.73
CA VAL A 64 -7.57 8.69 6.12
C VAL A 64 -6.42 9.61 5.67
N PRO A 65 -6.30 9.89 4.35
CA PRO A 65 -5.26 10.77 3.82
C PRO A 65 -5.57 12.24 4.12
N HIS A 66 -4.58 13.10 3.96
CA HIS A 66 -4.69 14.55 4.06
C HIS A 66 -4.79 15.17 2.68
N THR A 67 -5.48 16.30 2.57
CA THR A 67 -5.49 17.12 1.36
C THR A 67 -5.46 18.61 1.69
N SER A 68 -4.83 19.39 0.80
CA SER A 68 -4.92 20.85 0.84
C SER A 68 -6.14 21.41 0.10
N ARG A 69 -6.91 20.55 -0.58
CA ARG A 69 -8.11 20.95 -1.32
C ARG A 69 -9.20 21.36 -0.33
N PRO A 70 -10.02 22.38 -0.60
CA PRO A 70 -11.19 22.66 0.23
C PRO A 70 -12.19 21.49 0.22
N LYS A 71 -12.78 21.23 1.38
CA LYS A 71 -13.84 20.25 1.59
C LYS A 71 -15.06 20.57 0.71
N ARG A 72 -15.63 19.56 0.04
CA ARG A 72 -16.91 19.70 -0.69
C ARG A 72 -18.10 19.47 0.25
N ASN A 73 -19.28 19.94 -0.15
CA ASN A 73 -20.49 19.84 0.66
C ASN A 73 -20.90 18.40 1.04
N GLN A 74 -20.51 17.40 0.23
CA GLN A 74 -20.82 15.99 0.46
C GLN A 74 -19.72 15.24 1.23
N GLU A 75 -18.64 15.92 1.62
CA GLU A 75 -17.48 15.32 2.30
C GLU A 75 -17.46 15.68 3.79
N ASN A 76 -16.97 14.76 4.60
CA ASN A 76 -16.85 14.89 6.05
C ASN A 76 -15.38 14.87 6.48
N GLU A 77 -15.05 15.74 7.43
CA GLU A 77 -13.71 15.81 8.01
C GLU A 77 -13.36 14.49 8.69
N GLY A 78 -12.20 13.91 8.37
CA GLY A 78 -11.73 12.67 8.96
C GLY A 78 -12.44 11.41 8.49
N VAL A 79 -13.26 11.50 7.43
CA VAL A 79 -13.86 10.34 6.76
C VAL A 79 -13.18 10.13 5.41
N GLU A 80 -13.36 11.05 4.47
CA GLU A 80 -12.71 10.96 3.15
C GLU A 80 -11.29 11.50 3.19
N TYR A 81 -11.10 12.67 3.82
CA TYR A 81 -9.81 13.32 3.97
C TYR A 81 -9.74 14.10 5.28
N HIS A 82 -8.51 14.34 5.73
CA HIS A 82 -8.19 15.44 6.61
C HIS A 82 -7.91 16.70 5.79
N PHE A 83 -8.73 17.73 5.96
CA PHE A 83 -8.65 18.94 5.16
C PHE A 83 -7.77 19.98 5.87
N ILE A 84 -6.54 20.15 5.40
CA ILE A 84 -5.56 21.07 6.00
C ILE A 84 -5.19 22.19 5.03
N SER A 85 -4.62 23.30 5.53
CA SER A 85 -4.16 24.36 4.63
C SER A 85 -2.87 23.95 3.90
N LYS A 86 -2.58 24.56 2.74
CA LYS A 86 -1.31 24.33 2.03
C LYS A 86 -0.09 24.59 2.90
N ASN A 87 -0.10 25.67 3.69
CA ASN A 87 1.01 26.04 4.56
C ASN A 87 1.29 24.97 5.64
N ILE A 88 0.22 24.41 6.24
CA ILE A 88 0.35 23.30 7.20
C ILE A 88 0.87 22.05 6.49
N PHE A 89 0.34 21.74 5.30
CA PHE A 89 0.79 20.60 4.52
C PHE A 89 2.29 20.68 4.20
N GLU A 90 2.77 21.83 3.73
CA GLU A 90 4.19 22.08 3.43
C GLU A 90 5.07 21.99 4.68
N THR A 91 4.58 22.49 5.82
CA THR A 91 5.25 22.34 7.11
C THR A 91 5.37 20.88 7.53
N ASP A 92 4.31 20.09 7.34
CA ASP A 92 4.29 18.67 7.67
C ASP A 92 5.15 17.82 6.72
N ILE A 93 5.29 18.22 5.45
CA ILE A 93 6.29 17.67 4.52
C ILE A 93 7.70 17.93 5.07
N HIS A 94 8.01 19.18 5.45
CA HIS A 94 9.35 19.53 5.95
C HIS A 94 9.71 18.78 7.25
N ASN A 95 8.70 18.48 8.08
CA ASN A 95 8.85 17.71 9.30
C ASN A 95 8.82 16.18 9.09
N ASN A 96 8.87 15.69 7.85
CA ASN A 96 8.84 14.26 7.51
C ASN A 96 7.65 13.49 8.10
N LYS A 97 6.47 14.12 8.18
CA LYS A 97 5.26 13.47 8.72
C LYS A 97 4.52 12.61 7.69
N PHE A 98 4.77 12.81 6.40
CA PHE A 98 4.12 12.08 5.32
C PHE A 98 4.92 10.85 4.91
N ILE A 99 4.22 9.73 4.78
CA ILE A 99 4.71 8.49 4.18
C ILE A 99 4.86 8.69 2.67
N GLU A 100 3.80 9.21 2.05
CA GLU A 100 3.76 9.60 0.66
C GLU A 100 2.96 10.90 0.52
N HIS A 101 3.39 11.75 -0.40
CA HIS A 101 2.65 12.93 -0.78
C HIS A 101 2.87 13.26 -2.25
N GLY A 102 1.93 14.01 -2.82
CA GLY A 102 2.00 14.50 -4.18
C GLY A 102 1.05 15.65 -4.43
N GLU A 103 1.20 16.29 -5.58
CA GLU A 103 0.35 17.38 -6.00
C GLU A 103 -0.56 16.94 -7.16
N TYR A 104 -1.83 17.35 -7.10
CA TYR A 104 -2.79 17.16 -8.19
C TYR A 104 -3.72 18.36 -8.30
N LYS A 105 -3.81 18.93 -9.52
CA LYS A 105 -4.61 20.13 -9.83
C LYS A 105 -4.38 21.26 -8.83
N GLY A 106 -3.10 21.55 -8.54
CA GLY A 106 -2.73 22.63 -7.64
C GLY A 106 -3.01 22.35 -6.15
N ASN A 107 -3.34 21.13 -5.75
CA ASN A 107 -3.61 20.77 -4.36
C ASN A 107 -2.75 19.58 -3.94
N TYR A 108 -2.31 19.57 -2.69
CA TYR A 108 -1.56 18.46 -2.12
C TYR A 108 -2.48 17.35 -1.63
N TYR A 109 -1.98 16.13 -1.71
CA TYR A 109 -2.58 14.92 -1.17
C TYR A 109 -1.47 14.07 -0.57
N GLY A 110 -1.72 13.41 0.56
CA GLY A 110 -0.73 12.53 1.16
C GLY A 110 -1.23 11.73 2.33
N THR A 111 -0.52 10.66 2.68
CA THR A 111 -0.84 9.79 3.81
C THR A 111 0.21 9.99 4.89
N SER A 112 -0.20 10.37 6.10
CA SER A 112 0.72 10.63 7.21
C SER A 112 1.01 9.38 8.03
N LEU A 113 2.16 9.38 8.72
CA LEU A 113 2.50 8.36 9.72
C LEU A 113 1.47 8.32 10.85
N ASP A 114 0.95 9.49 11.24
CA ASP A 114 -0.07 9.59 12.29
C ASP A 114 -1.41 8.98 11.88
N SER A 115 -1.78 9.01 10.58
CA SER A 115 -2.95 8.29 10.09
C SER A 115 -2.81 6.78 10.29
N VAL A 116 -1.61 6.21 10.09
CA VAL A 116 -1.34 4.79 10.37
C VAL A 116 -1.43 4.51 11.87
N ARG A 117 -0.80 5.35 12.70
CA ARG A 117 -0.84 5.23 14.17
C ARG A 117 -2.26 5.27 14.72
N SER A 118 -3.11 6.13 14.16
CA SER A 118 -4.53 6.26 14.54
C SER A 118 -5.34 4.99 14.27
N VAL A 119 -5.02 4.24 13.22
CA VAL A 119 -5.65 2.94 12.95
C VAL A 119 -5.14 1.87 13.92
N LEU A 120 -3.82 1.80 14.10
CA LEU A 120 -3.20 0.81 14.98
C LEU A 120 -3.59 1.02 16.46
N SER A 121 -3.79 2.25 16.91
CA SER A 121 -4.25 2.56 18.27
C SER A 121 -5.69 2.12 18.54
N LYS A 122 -6.51 1.98 17.50
CA LYS A 122 -7.87 1.40 17.56
C LYS A 122 -7.86 -0.13 17.56
N ASN A 123 -6.69 -0.75 17.68
CA ASN A 123 -6.49 -2.20 17.65
C ASN A 123 -7.09 -2.87 16.38
N LYS A 124 -6.93 -2.21 15.23
CA LYS A 124 -7.30 -2.74 13.92
C LYS A 124 -6.07 -3.00 13.06
N VAL A 125 -6.19 -3.93 12.12
CA VAL A 125 -5.20 -4.14 11.07
C VAL A 125 -5.31 -2.97 10.07
N CYS A 126 -4.22 -2.21 9.96
CA CYS A 126 -4.12 -1.12 9.00
C CYS A 126 -3.75 -1.68 7.62
N LEU A 127 -4.60 -1.48 6.62
CA LEU A 127 -4.35 -1.79 5.22
C LEU A 127 -3.86 -0.53 4.52
N LEU A 128 -2.62 -0.55 4.02
CA LEU A 128 -2.01 0.58 3.34
C LEU A 128 -1.43 0.14 2.00
N ASP A 129 -1.75 0.86 0.93
CA ASP A 129 -1.10 0.73 -0.38
C ASP A 129 -0.14 1.90 -0.61
N VAL A 130 1.07 1.57 -1.04
CA VAL A 130 2.16 2.55 -1.28
C VAL A 130 2.96 2.13 -2.51
N GLN A 131 3.80 3.04 -2.98
CA GLN A 131 4.86 2.72 -3.94
C GLN A 131 6.00 1.94 -3.24
N PRO A 132 6.68 1.02 -3.94
CA PRO A 132 7.68 0.14 -3.32
C PRO A 132 8.83 0.85 -2.59
N HIS A 133 9.31 2.00 -3.09
CA HIS A 133 10.39 2.75 -2.45
C HIS A 133 10.02 3.23 -1.02
N THR A 134 8.74 3.47 -0.77
CA THR A 134 8.21 3.93 0.52
C THR A 134 8.30 2.86 1.61
N ILE A 135 8.38 1.58 1.24
CA ILE A 135 8.44 0.45 2.18
C ILE A 135 9.59 0.63 3.18
N LYS A 136 10.74 1.16 2.74
CA LYS A 136 11.91 1.37 3.60
C LYS A 136 11.61 2.27 4.80
N HIS A 137 10.83 3.34 4.60
CA HIS A 137 10.41 4.25 5.67
C HIS A 137 9.44 3.59 6.66
N LEU A 138 8.72 2.56 6.22
CA LEU A 138 7.76 1.83 7.05
C LEU A 138 8.41 0.65 7.81
N ARG A 139 9.61 0.21 7.43
CA ARG A 139 10.34 -0.92 8.05
C ARG A 139 10.96 -0.56 9.40
N THR A 140 10.10 -0.29 10.37
CA THR A 140 10.47 0.10 11.73
C THR A 140 9.91 -0.84 12.78
N ALA A 141 10.48 -0.82 13.99
CA ALA A 141 9.96 -1.53 15.15
C ALA A 141 8.52 -1.11 15.50
N GLU A 142 8.13 0.12 15.14
CA GLU A 142 6.79 0.66 15.38
C GLU A 142 5.73 -0.05 14.52
N PHE A 143 5.96 -0.16 13.21
CA PHE A 143 4.95 -0.65 12.27
C PHE A 143 5.07 -2.14 11.93
N LYS A 144 6.30 -2.69 12.01
CA LYS A 144 6.63 -4.08 11.67
C LYS A 144 5.88 -4.56 10.41
N PRO A 145 6.03 -3.87 9.27
CA PRO A 145 5.14 -4.05 8.13
C PRO A 145 5.16 -5.50 7.64
N TYR A 146 3.99 -6.02 7.27
CA TYR A 146 3.81 -7.24 6.51
C TYR A 146 3.57 -6.88 5.05
N VAL A 147 4.57 -7.09 4.20
CA VAL A 147 4.54 -6.59 2.82
C VAL A 147 4.04 -7.67 1.87
N VAL A 148 2.89 -7.41 1.25
CA VAL A 148 2.27 -8.27 0.24
C VAL A 148 2.40 -7.63 -1.14
N PHE A 149 3.16 -8.28 -2.01
CA PHE A 149 3.23 -7.92 -3.42
C PHE A 149 2.18 -8.66 -4.22
N VAL A 150 1.30 -7.91 -4.89
CA VAL A 150 0.29 -8.43 -5.78
C VAL A 150 0.75 -8.19 -7.21
N LYS A 151 0.95 -9.26 -7.96
CA LYS A 151 1.42 -9.21 -9.35
C LYS A 151 0.37 -9.73 -10.33
N PRO A 152 0.36 -9.26 -11.58
CA PRO A 152 -0.53 -9.79 -12.59
C PRO A 152 -0.12 -11.22 -13.00
N PRO A 153 -1.05 -12.02 -13.54
CA PRO A 153 -0.69 -13.21 -14.30
C PRO A 153 0.00 -12.82 -15.63
N PRO A 154 0.48 -13.81 -16.41
CA PRO A 154 0.98 -13.55 -17.76
C PRO A 154 -0.01 -12.79 -18.64
N VAL A 155 0.50 -12.05 -19.63
CA VAL A 155 -0.31 -11.15 -20.47
C VAL A 155 -1.46 -11.88 -21.18
N GLU A 156 -1.25 -13.12 -21.58
CA GLU A 156 -2.25 -13.97 -22.23
C GLU A 156 -3.46 -14.19 -21.31
N ARG A 157 -3.21 -14.44 -20.02
CA ARG A 157 -4.24 -14.63 -19.00
C ARG A 157 -4.92 -13.31 -18.63
N LEU A 158 -4.20 -12.19 -18.64
CA LEU A 158 -4.79 -10.86 -18.44
C LEU A 158 -5.83 -10.55 -19.52
N ARG A 159 -5.53 -10.84 -20.78
CA ARG A 159 -6.46 -10.63 -21.91
C ARG A 159 -7.78 -11.37 -21.71
N GLU A 160 -7.74 -12.58 -21.17
CA GLU A 160 -8.92 -13.40 -20.89
C GLU A 160 -9.69 -12.89 -19.66
N SER A 161 -9.00 -12.75 -18.53
CA SER A 161 -9.61 -12.42 -17.23
C SER A 161 -10.15 -10.98 -17.16
N ARG A 162 -9.57 -10.04 -17.91
CA ARG A 162 -9.84 -8.60 -17.78
C ARG A 162 -10.49 -7.96 -18.99
N ARG A 163 -10.96 -8.75 -19.96
CA ARG A 163 -11.63 -8.28 -21.18
C ARG A 163 -12.75 -7.26 -20.91
N ASN A 164 -13.51 -7.45 -19.82
CA ASN A 164 -14.62 -6.58 -19.43
C ASN A 164 -14.30 -5.69 -18.22
N ALA A 165 -13.10 -5.83 -17.64
CA ALA A 165 -12.69 -5.04 -16.50
C ALA A 165 -12.32 -3.63 -16.95
N LYS A 166 -12.61 -2.64 -16.11
CA LYS A 166 -12.24 -1.25 -16.37
C LYS A 166 -11.15 -0.81 -15.41
N VAL A 167 -10.20 -0.05 -15.92
CA VAL A 167 -9.12 0.57 -15.15
C VAL A 167 -9.36 2.07 -15.07
N ILE A 168 -9.02 2.64 -13.92
CA ILE A 168 -8.99 4.09 -13.77
C ILE A 168 -7.63 4.55 -14.30
N SER A 169 -7.62 5.14 -15.49
CA SER A 169 -6.42 5.75 -16.08
C SER A 169 -5.98 6.91 -15.19
N GLY A 170 -4.75 6.84 -14.67
CA GLY A 170 -4.17 7.92 -13.89
C GLY A 170 -3.79 9.16 -14.72
N LYS A 171 -3.87 9.07 -16.05
CA LYS A 171 -3.49 10.11 -17.03
C LYS A 171 -4.69 10.90 -17.59
N ASP A 172 -5.93 10.38 -17.47
CA ASP A 172 -7.10 11.02 -18.08
C ASP A 172 -7.99 11.74 -17.06
N ASP A 173 -8.34 12.97 -17.43
CA ASP A 173 -8.78 14.08 -16.59
C ASP A 173 -10.18 13.92 -15.93
N LYS A 174 -10.82 12.75 -16.08
CA LYS A 174 -12.23 12.54 -15.69
C LYS A 174 -12.48 11.37 -14.74
N GLY A 175 -11.46 10.62 -14.31
CA GLY A 175 -11.67 9.41 -13.51
C GLY A 175 -12.59 8.39 -14.23
N SER A 176 -12.73 8.51 -15.55
CA SER A 176 -13.56 7.66 -16.36
C SER A 176 -12.87 6.31 -16.47
N ALA A 177 -13.52 5.27 -15.93
CA ALA A 177 -13.04 3.91 -16.04
C ALA A 177 -13.01 3.51 -17.53
N LYS A 178 -11.80 3.33 -18.09
CA LYS A 178 -11.59 2.87 -19.47
C LYS A 178 -11.40 1.36 -19.48
N PRO A 179 -11.80 0.64 -20.55
CA PRO A 179 -11.36 -0.74 -20.73
C PRO A 179 -9.83 -0.77 -20.81
N PHE A 180 -9.23 -1.88 -20.38
CA PHE A 180 -7.79 -2.08 -20.53
C PHE A 180 -7.42 -2.14 -22.02
N SER A 181 -6.37 -1.43 -22.42
CA SER A 181 -5.71 -1.62 -23.70
C SER A 181 -4.59 -2.67 -23.61
N GLU A 182 -4.08 -3.10 -24.76
CA GLU A 182 -2.95 -4.04 -24.81
C GLU A 182 -1.69 -3.43 -24.17
N GLU A 183 -1.46 -2.15 -24.38
CA GLU A 183 -0.35 -1.40 -23.78
C GLU A 183 -0.49 -1.35 -22.25
N ASP A 184 -1.71 -1.18 -21.71
CA ASP A 184 -1.94 -1.19 -20.27
C ASP A 184 -1.55 -2.56 -19.66
N PHE A 185 -1.78 -3.67 -20.36
CA PHE A 185 -1.38 -5.00 -19.88
C PHE A 185 0.14 -5.21 -19.92
N LEU A 186 0.79 -4.80 -21.00
CA LEU A 186 2.25 -4.88 -21.13
C LEU A 186 2.96 -4.00 -20.10
N GLU A 187 2.46 -2.78 -19.88
CA GLU A 187 2.97 -1.87 -18.85
C GLU A 187 2.80 -2.48 -17.46
N MET A 188 1.64 -3.09 -17.17
CA MET A 188 1.39 -3.75 -15.88
C MET A 188 2.36 -4.90 -15.60
N VAL A 189 2.60 -5.78 -16.59
CA VAL A 189 3.53 -6.91 -16.46
C VAL A 189 4.97 -6.43 -16.32
N SER A 190 5.40 -5.48 -17.15
CA SER A 190 6.74 -4.89 -17.10
C SER A 190 7.01 -4.21 -15.76
N THR A 191 6.05 -3.40 -15.29
CA THR A 191 6.14 -2.73 -13.98
C THR A 191 6.24 -3.75 -12.85
N ALA A 192 5.45 -4.84 -12.89
CA ALA A 192 5.54 -5.88 -11.87
C ALA A 192 6.93 -6.54 -11.83
N GLN A 193 7.51 -6.86 -13.00
CA GLN A 193 8.85 -7.44 -13.09
C GLN A 193 9.90 -6.48 -12.52
N GLN A 194 9.81 -5.19 -12.84
CA GLN A 194 10.69 -4.17 -12.28
C GLN A 194 10.56 -4.07 -10.76
N MET A 195 9.34 -4.02 -10.23
CA MET A 195 9.10 -4.00 -8.78
C MET A 195 9.67 -5.23 -8.06
N GLU A 196 9.47 -6.42 -8.63
CA GLU A 196 9.97 -7.69 -8.06
C GLU A 196 11.49 -7.77 -8.09
N SER A 197 12.13 -7.32 -9.18
CA SER A 197 13.60 -7.30 -9.27
C SER A 197 14.27 -6.29 -8.34
N GLN A 198 13.69 -5.10 -8.16
CA GLN A 198 14.28 -4.04 -7.35
C GLN A 198 13.97 -4.18 -5.85
N HIS A 199 12.76 -4.61 -5.51
CA HIS A 199 12.26 -4.60 -4.13
C HIS A 199 11.82 -5.98 -3.62
N GLY A 200 12.02 -7.07 -4.39
CA GLY A 200 11.55 -8.41 -4.04
C GLY A 200 12.00 -8.92 -2.67
N HIS A 201 13.20 -8.51 -2.24
CA HIS A 201 13.74 -8.84 -0.91
C HIS A 201 12.94 -8.23 0.26
N LEU A 202 12.09 -7.24 0.00
CA LEU A 202 11.21 -6.63 1.01
C LEU A 202 9.85 -7.32 1.12
N PHE A 203 9.50 -8.20 0.17
CA PHE A 203 8.17 -8.81 0.08
C PHE A 203 8.12 -10.11 0.89
N GLU A 204 7.23 -10.17 1.88
CA GLU A 204 7.00 -11.39 2.67
C GLU A 204 6.01 -12.35 1.98
N LYS A 205 5.12 -11.81 1.15
CA LYS A 205 4.12 -12.59 0.42
C LYS A 205 3.97 -12.07 -1.00
N ILE A 206 3.94 -12.98 -1.95
CA ILE A 206 3.61 -12.69 -3.36
C ILE A 206 2.29 -13.38 -3.69
N ILE A 207 1.36 -12.64 -4.30
CA ILE A 207 0.05 -13.13 -4.75
C ILE A 207 -0.10 -12.81 -6.23
N VAL A 208 -0.45 -13.80 -7.03
CA VAL A 208 -0.78 -13.60 -8.46
C VAL A 208 -2.28 -13.35 -8.57
N ASN A 209 -2.68 -12.15 -8.99
CA ASN A 209 -4.10 -11.80 -9.11
C ASN A 209 -4.66 -12.10 -10.51
N ASP A 210 -4.80 -13.40 -10.80
CA ASP A 210 -5.48 -13.93 -11.99
C ASP A 210 -7.00 -13.98 -11.79
N ASP A 211 -7.45 -14.59 -10.69
CA ASP A 211 -8.83 -14.54 -10.22
C ASP A 211 -8.91 -13.78 -8.89
N LEU A 212 -9.79 -12.79 -8.85
CA LEU A 212 -9.93 -11.90 -7.70
C LEU A 212 -10.40 -12.64 -6.45
N THR A 213 -11.25 -13.66 -6.60
CA THR A 213 -11.81 -14.40 -5.46
C THR A 213 -10.75 -15.29 -4.84
N ALA A 214 -9.98 -15.98 -5.68
CA ALA A 214 -8.84 -16.80 -5.25
C ALA A 214 -7.76 -15.93 -4.59
N ALA A 215 -7.36 -14.82 -5.21
CA ALA A 215 -6.37 -13.90 -4.65
C ALA A 215 -6.83 -13.29 -3.32
N PHE A 216 -8.12 -12.96 -3.19
CA PHE A 216 -8.70 -12.49 -1.94
C PHE A 216 -8.67 -13.57 -0.84
N SER A 217 -9.04 -14.81 -1.18
CA SER A 217 -8.99 -15.93 -0.25
C SER A 217 -7.56 -16.18 0.25
N GLU A 218 -6.59 -16.19 -0.67
CA GLU A 218 -5.18 -16.34 -0.36
C GLU A 218 -4.68 -15.21 0.54
N LEU A 219 -5.01 -13.95 0.22
CA LEU A 219 -4.65 -12.80 1.04
C LEU A 219 -5.23 -12.91 2.44
N LYS A 220 -6.51 -13.27 2.57
CA LYS A 220 -7.17 -13.44 3.88
C LYS A 220 -6.51 -14.52 4.72
N VAL A 221 -6.13 -15.65 4.11
CA VAL A 221 -5.39 -16.73 4.79
C VAL A 221 -4.01 -16.25 5.24
N ALA A 222 -3.28 -15.55 4.37
CA ALA A 222 -1.98 -15.00 4.72
C ALA A 222 -2.05 -14.03 5.91
N LEU A 223 -2.99 -13.08 5.87
CA LEU A 223 -3.17 -12.11 6.97
C LEU A 223 -3.58 -12.78 8.28
N LYS A 224 -4.41 -13.83 8.23
CA LYS A 224 -4.74 -14.62 9.43
C LYS A 224 -3.48 -15.26 10.02
N LYS A 225 -2.62 -15.83 9.18
CA LYS A 225 -1.36 -16.45 9.63
C LYS A 225 -0.45 -15.44 10.30
N VAL A 226 -0.36 -14.21 9.80
CA VAL A 226 0.44 -13.11 10.41
C VAL A 226 0.12 -12.93 11.90
N GLU A 227 -1.11 -13.22 12.31
CA GLU A 227 -1.55 -13.06 13.69
C GLU A 227 -1.44 -14.33 14.54
N THR A 228 -1.49 -15.50 13.91
CA THR A 228 -1.50 -16.80 14.62
C THR A 228 -0.13 -17.48 14.65
N ASP A 229 0.70 -17.25 13.65
CA ASP A 229 1.93 -18.00 13.42
C ASP A 229 3.15 -17.18 13.87
N THR A 230 4.30 -17.85 14.01
CA THR A 230 5.58 -17.18 14.26
C THR A 230 6.21 -16.77 12.93
N HIS A 231 6.69 -15.52 12.86
CA HIS A 231 7.32 -14.94 11.66
C HIS A 231 8.73 -14.48 11.97
N TRP A 232 9.58 -14.43 10.97
CA TRP A 232 10.91 -13.83 11.10
C TRP A 232 10.79 -12.32 10.88
N VAL A 233 11.25 -11.54 11.85
CA VAL A 233 11.35 -10.09 11.73
C VAL A 233 12.79 -9.65 11.98
N PRO A 234 13.23 -8.51 11.41
CA PRO A 234 14.52 -7.94 11.71
C PRO A 234 14.73 -7.80 13.22
N ILE A 235 15.92 -8.16 13.72
CA ILE A 235 16.23 -8.08 15.15
C ILE A 235 16.13 -6.63 15.67
N SER A 236 16.37 -5.64 14.81
CA SER A 236 16.19 -4.22 15.11
C SER A 236 14.75 -3.87 15.48
N TRP A 237 13.76 -4.72 15.17
CA TRP A 237 12.36 -4.49 15.50
C TRP A 237 11.96 -4.99 16.90
N THR A 238 12.82 -5.72 17.60
CA THR A 238 12.52 -6.27 18.94
C THR A 238 13.04 -5.42 20.10
N HIS A 239 13.88 -4.44 19.81
CA HIS A 239 14.42 -3.49 20.79
C HIS A 239 13.72 -2.13 20.63
N SER A 240 12.59 -1.94 21.32
CA SER A 240 11.86 -0.67 21.39
C SER A 240 11.30 -0.44 22.77
#